data_AF-A0A7S3TLI7-F1
#
_entry.id   AF-A0A7S3TLI7-F1
#
_cell.length_a   1.000
_cell.length_b   1.000
_cell.length_c   1.000
_cell.angle_alpha   90.00
_cell.angle_beta   90.00
_cell.angle_gamma   90.00
#
_symmetry.space_group_name_H-M   'P 1'
#
loop_
_entity.id
_entity.type
_entity.pdbx_description
1 polymer ?
#
loop_
_entity_poly.entity_id
_entity_poly.type
_entity_poly.pdbx_seq_one_letter_code
_entity_poly.pdbx_strand_id
1 'polypeptide(L)'
;LQEIMTFADSTGKAIAHKDIAAILEEIDTSKDGKLTLEEHLNDIHNQADGGDEQEMKELEIRKKVEAAKFAAADLNGDGFLDKDEVPALFYPETHPEVLRVTV
;
A
#
# COMPACT_ATOMS: atom_id res chain seq x y z
N LEU A 1 -3.40 -14.57 -31.19
CA LEU A 1 -2.94 -15.10 -29.88
C LEU A 1 -2.21 -14.05 -29.04
N GLN A 2 -1.55 -13.03 -29.61
CA GLN A 2 -0.99 -11.93 -28.81
C GLN A 2 -2.05 -11.03 -28.14
N GLU A 3 -3.20 -10.79 -28.77
CA GLU A 3 -4.23 -9.87 -28.23
C GLU A 3 -4.83 -10.31 -26.88
N ILE A 4 -4.90 -11.61 -26.59
CA ILE A 4 -5.48 -12.11 -25.34
C ILE A 4 -4.52 -11.86 -24.16
N MET A 5 -3.20 -11.92 -24.40
CA MET A 5 -2.19 -11.61 -23.38
C MET A 5 -2.19 -10.12 -23.04
N THR A 6 -2.24 -9.25 -24.04
CA THR A 6 -2.27 -7.79 -23.80
C THR A 6 -3.58 -7.35 -23.14
N PHE A 7 -4.70 -7.98 -23.47
CA PHE A 7 -5.98 -7.69 -22.83
C PHE A 7 -6.01 -8.13 -21.37
N ALA A 8 -5.49 -9.32 -21.05
CA ALA A 8 -5.42 -9.81 -19.66
C ALA A 8 -4.51 -8.91 -18.80
N ASP A 9 -3.35 -8.52 -19.33
CA ASP A 9 -2.41 -7.63 -18.67
C ASP A 9 -2.99 -6.23 -18.42
N SER A 10 -3.56 -5.62 -19.47
CA SER A 10 -4.16 -4.28 -19.36
C SER A 10 -5.39 -4.25 -18.46
N THR A 11 -6.20 -5.31 -18.48
CA THR A 11 -7.39 -5.42 -17.62
C THR A 11 -6.99 -5.64 -16.16
N GLY A 12 -6.00 -6.51 -15.91
CA GLY A 12 -5.45 -6.73 -14.57
C GLY A 12 -4.87 -5.45 -13.97
N LYS A 13 -4.11 -4.68 -14.77
CA LYS A 13 -3.55 -3.40 -14.34
C LYS A 13 -4.62 -2.36 -14.03
N ALA A 14 -5.69 -2.29 -14.84
CA ALA A 14 -6.80 -1.37 -14.62
C ALA A 14 -7.63 -1.71 -13.37
N ILE A 15 -7.86 -3.01 -13.11
CA ILE A 15 -8.55 -3.47 -11.91
C ILE A 15 -7.70 -3.16 -10.68
N ALA A 16 -6.42 -3.52 -10.70
CA ALA A 16 -5.50 -3.22 -9.60
C ALA A 16 -5.47 -1.71 -9.31
N HIS A 17 -5.30 -0.87 -10.33
CA HIS A 17 -5.26 0.58 -10.15
C HIS A 17 -6.58 1.13 -9.56
N LYS A 18 -7.73 0.55 -9.91
CA LYS A 18 -9.02 0.98 -9.37
C LYS A 18 -9.22 0.54 -7.92
N ASP A 19 -8.86 -0.69 -7.58
CA ASP A 19 -8.87 -1.20 -6.21
C ASP A 19 -7.93 -0.39 -5.32
N ILE A 20 -6.70 -0.14 -5.80
CA ILE A 20 -5.71 0.67 -5.09
C ILE A 20 -6.20 2.10 -4.89
N ALA A 21 -6.78 2.72 -5.92
CA ALA A 21 -7.34 4.07 -5.78
C ALA A 21 -8.49 4.12 -4.76
N ALA A 22 -9.33 3.07 -4.69
CA ALA A 22 -10.40 2.99 -3.70
C ALA A 22 -9.85 2.80 -2.27
N ILE A 23 -8.84 1.94 -2.10
CA ILE A 23 -8.16 1.72 -0.81
C ILE A 23 -7.42 2.99 -0.37
N LEU A 24 -6.71 3.64 -1.31
CA LEU A 24 -6.04 4.91 -1.07
C LEU A 24 -7.05 5.95 -0.60
N GLU A 25 -8.18 6.12 -1.31
CA GLU A 25 -9.18 7.14 -0.96
C GLU A 25 -9.90 6.86 0.37
N GLU A 26 -9.92 5.59 0.82
CA GLU A 26 -10.45 5.20 2.13
C GLU A 26 -9.48 5.55 3.28
N ILE A 27 -8.18 5.37 3.06
CA ILE A 27 -7.14 5.59 4.08
C ILE A 27 -6.62 7.05 4.06
N ASP A 28 -6.55 7.67 2.88
CA ASP A 28 -6.14 9.07 2.63
C ASP A 28 -7.18 10.04 3.20
N THR A 29 -7.00 10.34 4.48
CA THR A 29 -7.79 11.29 5.25
C THR A 29 -7.43 12.73 4.89
N SER A 30 -6.16 12.97 4.54
CA SER A 30 -5.58 14.23 4.08
C SER A 30 -6.14 14.67 2.72
N LYS A 31 -6.56 13.72 1.88
CA LYS A 31 -7.01 13.90 0.49
C LYS A 31 -5.96 14.56 -0.39
N ASP A 32 -4.70 14.30 -0.10
CA ASP A 32 -3.59 14.82 -0.91
C ASP A 32 -3.17 13.86 -2.03
N GLY A 33 -3.73 12.64 -2.04
CA GLY A 33 -3.48 11.61 -3.05
C GLY A 33 -2.19 10.83 -2.80
N LYS A 34 -1.64 10.90 -1.58
CA LYS A 34 -0.52 10.09 -1.10
C LYS A 34 -0.94 9.33 0.16
N LEU A 35 -0.37 8.15 0.35
CA LEU A 35 -0.52 7.41 1.59
C LEU A 35 0.65 7.76 2.52
N THR A 36 0.35 8.39 3.65
CA THR A 36 1.39 8.70 4.64
C THR A 36 1.55 7.56 5.64
N LEU A 37 2.75 7.41 6.22
CA LEU A 37 2.97 6.41 7.25
C LEU A 37 2.06 6.66 8.47
N GLU A 38 1.81 7.92 8.80
CA GLU A 38 0.88 8.29 9.87
C GLU A 38 -0.56 7.83 9.60
N GLU A 39 -1.05 7.99 8.37
CA GLU A 39 -2.39 7.53 8.00
C GLU A 39 -2.52 6.01 8.01
N HIS A 40 -1.51 5.31 7.49
CA HIS A 40 -1.48 3.86 7.56
C HIS A 40 -1.45 3.36 9.01
N LEU A 41 -0.65 3.99 9.87
CA LEU A 41 -0.61 3.69 11.29
C LEU A 41 -1.91 4.05 12.01
N ASN A 42 -2.60 5.09 11.56
CA ASN A 42 -3.85 5.55 12.13
C ASN A 42 -5.01 4.63 11.73
N ASP A 43 -5.02 4.12 10.51
CA ASP A 43 -5.98 3.11 10.06
C ASP A 43 -5.83 1.81 10.87
N ILE A 44 -4.60 1.30 11.02
CA ILE A 44 -4.34 0.10 11.83
C ILE A 44 -4.72 0.34 13.30
N HIS A 45 -4.50 1.55 13.81
CA HIS A 45 -4.92 1.91 15.16
C HIS A 45 -6.45 1.99 15.29
N ASN A 46 -7.17 2.53 14.30
CA ASN A 46 -8.63 2.55 14.28
C ASN A 46 -9.22 1.14 14.12
N GLN A 47 -8.53 0.22 13.43
CA GLN A 47 -8.92 -1.19 13.33
C GLN A 47 -8.70 -1.97 14.62
N ALA A 48 -7.73 -1.57 15.45
CA ALA A 48 -7.56 -2.12 16.78
C ALA A 48 -8.58 -1.48 17.71
N ASP A 49 -9.71 -2.17 17.92
CA ASP A 49 -10.88 -1.73 18.69
C ASP A 49 -10.56 -1.59 20.19
N GLY A 50 -9.69 -0.65 20.56
CA GLY A 50 -9.43 -0.23 21.94
C GLY A 50 -9.17 -1.36 22.94
N GLY A 51 -8.66 -2.51 22.50
CA GLY A 51 -8.42 -3.66 23.36
C GLY A 51 -7.29 -3.43 24.35
N ASP A 52 -7.25 -4.28 25.38
CA ASP A 52 -6.36 -4.26 26.53
C ASP A 52 -4.87 -3.94 26.23
N GLU A 53 -4.08 -3.69 27.28
CA GLU A 53 -2.63 -3.38 27.19
C GLU A 53 -1.81 -4.37 26.32
N GLN A 54 -2.27 -5.61 26.15
CA GLN A 54 -1.66 -6.59 25.23
C GLN A 54 -1.86 -6.21 23.76
N GLU A 55 -3.05 -5.75 23.39
CA GLU A 55 -3.40 -5.34 22.03
C GLU A 55 -2.63 -4.08 21.64
N MET A 56 -2.37 -3.18 22.59
CA MET A 56 -1.52 -2.00 22.37
C MET A 56 -0.06 -2.40 22.05
N LYS A 57 0.47 -3.45 22.69
CA LYS A 57 1.81 -3.99 22.36
C LYS A 57 1.83 -4.69 21.00
N GLU A 58 0.80 -5.46 20.67
CA GLU A 58 0.68 -6.08 19.35
C GLU A 58 0.53 -5.01 18.25
N LEU A 59 -0.20 -3.93 18.53
CA LEU A 59 -0.31 -2.78 17.67
C LEU A 59 1.07 -2.18 17.42
N GLU A 60 1.87 -1.90 18.45
CA GLU A 60 3.24 -1.37 18.29
C GLU A 60 4.14 -2.28 17.43
N ILE A 61 4.03 -3.60 17.59
CA ILE A 61 4.76 -4.56 16.76
C ILE A 61 4.27 -4.50 15.32
N ARG A 62 2.95 -4.49 15.09
CA ARG A 62 2.38 -4.29 13.75
C ARG A 62 2.85 -2.98 13.14
N LYS A 63 2.79 -1.86 13.88
CA LYS A 63 3.26 -0.55 13.41
C LYS A 63 4.70 -0.61 12.91
N LYS A 64 5.60 -1.33 13.60
CA LYS A 64 6.99 -1.51 13.16
C LYS A 64 7.12 -2.35 11.90
N VAL A 65 6.41 -3.46 11.83
CA VAL A 65 6.41 -4.33 10.63
C VAL A 65 5.87 -3.58 9.43
N GLU A 66 4.80 -2.82 9.65
CA GLU A 66 4.13 -2.06 8.62
C GLU A 66 4.97 -0.86 8.16
N ALA A 67 5.61 -0.14 9.08
CA ALA A 67 6.58 0.90 8.76
C ALA A 67 7.74 0.36 7.91
N ALA A 68 8.21 -0.87 8.19
CA ALA A 68 9.26 -1.50 7.40
C ALA A 68 8.78 -1.89 5.99
N LYS A 69 7.52 -2.33 5.83
CA LYS A 69 6.91 -2.60 4.52
C LYS A 69 6.69 -1.32 3.73
N PHE A 70 6.18 -0.29 4.39
CA PHE A 70 5.99 1.04 3.83
C PHE A 70 7.31 1.58 3.30
N ALA A 71 8.38 1.54 4.10
CA ALA A 71 9.72 1.97 3.70
C ALA A 71 10.34 1.12 2.58
N ALA A 72 9.87 -0.12 2.37
CA ALA A 72 10.31 -0.96 1.26
C ALA A 72 9.59 -0.63 -0.05
N ALA A 73 8.37 -0.12 0.02
CA ALA A 73 7.58 0.30 -1.12
C ALA A 73 7.76 1.78 -1.47
N ASP A 74 8.14 2.61 -0.48
CA ASP A 74 8.65 3.96 -0.67
C ASP A 74 10.04 3.89 -1.34
N LEU A 75 10.06 4.06 -2.66
CA LEU A 75 11.29 3.99 -3.47
C LEU A 75 12.07 5.31 -3.40
N ASN A 76 11.36 6.41 -3.17
CA ASN A 76 11.92 7.76 -3.18
C ASN A 76 12.45 8.17 -1.78
N GLY A 77 12.04 7.47 -0.72
CA GLY A 77 12.46 7.67 0.67
C GLY A 77 11.92 8.96 1.30
N ASP A 78 10.82 9.50 0.79
CA ASP A 78 10.21 10.74 1.27
C ASP A 78 9.28 10.53 2.47
N GLY A 79 8.97 9.27 2.81
CA GLY A 79 8.07 8.91 3.89
C GLY A 79 6.59 8.90 3.50
N PHE A 80 6.30 8.98 2.19
CA PHE A 80 4.98 8.97 1.60
C PHE A 80 4.94 8.00 0.41
N LEU A 81 3.85 7.28 0.19
CA LEU A 81 3.66 6.60 -1.09
C LEU A 81 2.72 7.41 -1.96
N ASP A 82 3.22 7.85 -3.11
CA ASP A 82 2.37 8.41 -4.15
C ASP A 82 1.44 7.36 -4.76
N LYS A 83 0.40 7.79 -5.48
CA LYS A 83 -0.48 6.91 -6.28
C LYS A 83 0.25 5.93 -7.23
N ASP A 84 1.50 6.22 -7.58
CA ASP A 84 2.36 5.36 -8.40
C ASP A 84 3.15 4.33 -7.54
N GLU A 85 3.36 4.61 -6.26
CA GLU A 85 4.09 3.75 -5.30
C GLU A 85 3.15 2.95 -4.39
N VAL A 86 1.94 3.43 -4.08
CA VAL A 86 0.91 2.67 -3.35
C VAL A 86 0.62 1.31 -4.00
N PRO A 87 0.53 1.19 -5.34
CA PRO A 87 0.41 -0.11 -6.00
C PRO A 87 1.59 -1.04 -5.73
N ALA A 88 2.80 -0.51 -5.54
CA ALA A 88 3.99 -1.30 -5.23
C ALA A 88 3.88 -2.02 -3.88
N LEU A 89 3.24 -1.35 -2.90
CA LEU A 89 3.01 -1.89 -1.56
C LEU A 89 1.99 -3.04 -1.58
N PHE A 90 0.90 -2.89 -2.33
CA PHE A 90 -0.22 -3.85 -2.33
C PHE A 90 -0.11 -4.94 -3.41
N TYR A 91 0.52 -4.64 -4.54
CA TYR A 91 0.63 -5.53 -5.70
C TYR A 91 2.00 -5.42 -6.39
N PRO A 92 3.09 -5.88 -5.74
CA PRO A 92 4.43 -5.86 -6.32
C PRO A 92 4.54 -6.63 -7.65
N GLU A 93 3.61 -7.55 -7.91
CA GLU A 93 3.50 -8.33 -9.15
C GLU A 93 2.91 -7.55 -10.35
N THR A 94 2.24 -6.42 -10.12
CA THR A 94 1.59 -5.62 -11.18
C THR A 94 2.45 -4.48 -11.70
N HIS A 95 3.57 -4.17 -11.03
CA HIS A 95 4.49 -3.12 -11.46
C HIS A 95 5.88 -3.69 -11.78
N PRO A 96 6.30 -3.68 -13.06
CA PRO A 96 7.62 -4.21 -13.47
C PRO A 96 8.80 -3.45 -12.84
N GLU A 97 8.58 -2.22 -12.34
CA GLU A 97 9.60 -1.41 -11.66
C GLU A 97 9.96 -1.96 -10.27
N VAL A 98 9.00 -2.52 -9.54
CA VAL A 98 9.15 -3.09 -8.19
C VAL A 98 9.65 -4.54 -8.27
N LEU A 99 9.22 -5.25 -9.32
CA LEU A 99 9.69 -6.57 -9.68
C LEU A 99 11.19 -6.59 -10.01
N ARG A 100 11.77 -5.45 -10.40
CA ARG A 100 13.22 -5.28 -10.59
C ARG A 100 14.02 -5.08 -9.31
N VAL A 101 13.42 -4.56 -8.25
CA VAL A 101 14.10 -4.35 -6.94
C VAL A 101 14.03 -5.61 -6.08
N THR A 102 13.06 -6.49 -6.34
CA THR A 102 12.82 -7.71 -5.56
C THR A 102 13.52 -8.96 -6.15
N VAL A 103 14.30 -8.83 -7.22
CA VAL A 103 15.02 -9.94 -7.89
C VAL A 103 16.53 -9.84 -7.77
#